data_AF-A0A0C9VIA5-F1
#
_entry.id   AF-A0A0C9VIA5-F1
#
_cell.length_a   1.000
_cell.length_b   1.000
_cell.length_c   1.000
_cell.angle_alpha   90.00
_cell.angle_beta   90.00
_cell.angle_gamma   90.00
#
_symmetry.space_group_name_H-M   'P 1'
#
loop_
_entity.id
_entity.type
_entity.pdbx_description
1 polymer ?
#
loop_
_entity_poly.entity_id
_entity_poly.type
_entity_poly.pdbx_seq_one_letter_code
_entity_poly.pdbx_strand_id
1 'polypeptide(L)'
;MSLSLNENKEFSELWFHFYLQLLFPSMPGGKPCKYFTEEEERQGRLQAKKVYRERNIDEERRKSRIRTKHATIKAERAARKVAKKAARKDEKRRKMITQMAQIACSSVGPSNEQSGSIKIIEPPEFNFKSNLDQIMGDLLYQMFNKTTILSAEETKTFYQQRYLKWIADYMEKGLGIVRTEVRKYLQAGEACGVTADLVKKEAFHCTYFKDGKNLAKAHRDYEGMKAAASCIHLISNANEEFILTVEGLSMQEYQQAYDHNELVWQFCGF
;
A
#
# COMPACT_ATOMS: atom_id res chain seq x y z
N MET A 1 -58.56 71.81 41.58
CA MET A 1 -57.48 70.85 41.86
C MET A 1 -57.77 69.59 41.07
N SER A 2 -57.05 69.44 39.96
CA SER A 2 -56.96 68.27 39.10
C SER A 2 -55.96 67.27 39.67
N LEU A 3 -56.36 66.01 39.83
CA LEU A 3 -55.57 64.77 40.00
C LEU A 3 -56.61 63.65 40.29
N SER A 4 -56.62 62.45 39.71
CA SER A 4 -55.88 61.87 38.59
C SER A 4 -56.79 60.79 37.96
N LEU A 5 -56.91 60.79 36.64
CA LEU A 5 -57.61 59.75 35.85
C LEU A 5 -56.66 58.58 35.49
N ASN A 6 -55.52 58.46 36.19
CA ASN A 6 -54.43 57.54 35.82
C ASN A 6 -54.43 56.21 36.60
N GLU A 7 -55.15 56.07 37.70
CA GLU A 7 -55.09 54.84 38.52
C GLU A 7 -55.98 53.68 37.99
N ASN A 8 -56.96 53.98 37.13
CA ASN A 8 -57.89 52.95 36.61
C ASN A 8 -57.43 52.26 35.31
N LYS A 9 -56.41 52.77 34.61
CA LYS A 9 -55.84 52.09 33.44
C LYS A 9 -54.88 50.96 33.83
N GLU A 10 -54.01 51.23 34.80
CA GLU A 10 -53.03 50.24 35.30
C GLU A 10 -53.71 49.01 35.94
N PHE A 11 -54.84 49.21 36.62
CA PHE A 11 -55.59 48.11 37.23
C PHE A 11 -56.25 47.19 36.18
N SER A 12 -56.61 47.72 35.00
CA SER A 12 -57.23 46.94 33.92
C SER A 12 -56.21 46.17 33.09
N GLU A 13 -55.01 46.71 32.87
CA GLU A 13 -53.93 46.04 32.14
C GLU A 13 -53.30 44.90 32.95
N LEU A 14 -53.11 45.09 34.27
CA LEU A 14 -52.64 44.04 35.17
C LEU A 14 -53.64 42.88 35.28
N TRP A 15 -54.94 43.17 35.30
CA TRP A 15 -55.97 42.12 35.28
C TRP A 15 -56.04 41.38 33.94
N PHE A 16 -55.90 42.09 32.81
CA PHE A 16 -55.90 41.46 31.49
C PHE A 16 -54.69 40.54 31.28
N HIS A 17 -53.51 40.94 31.77
CA HIS A 17 -52.32 40.08 31.77
C HIS A 17 -52.44 38.88 32.70
N PHE A 18 -53.03 39.05 33.90
CA PHE A 18 -53.28 37.95 34.84
C PHE A 18 -54.32 36.96 34.29
N TYR A 19 -55.35 37.45 33.59
CA TYR A 19 -56.40 36.61 32.98
C TYR A 19 -55.88 35.82 31.76
N LEU A 20 -54.98 36.39 30.95
CA LEU A 20 -54.31 35.68 29.87
C LEU A 20 -53.35 34.58 30.36
N GLN A 21 -52.70 34.79 31.50
CA GLN A 21 -51.81 33.80 32.13
C GLN A 21 -52.58 32.64 32.78
N LEU A 22 -53.85 32.86 33.14
CA LEU A 22 -54.78 31.84 33.67
C LEU A 22 -55.57 31.08 32.59
N LEU A 23 -55.81 31.69 31.42
CA LEU A 23 -56.53 31.06 30.30
C LEU A 23 -55.67 30.13 29.43
N PHE A 24 -54.35 30.25 29.49
CA PHE A 24 -53.41 29.32 28.87
C PHE A 24 -52.58 28.60 29.94
N PRO A 25 -53.16 27.67 30.72
CA PRO A 25 -52.34 26.73 31.46
C PRO A 25 -51.43 26.02 30.45
N SER A 26 -50.12 26.13 30.65
CA SER A 26 -49.12 25.37 29.92
C SER A 26 -49.52 23.90 29.99
N MET A 27 -50.08 23.37 28.91
CA MET A 27 -50.62 22.01 28.89
C MET A 27 -49.50 21.02 29.28
N PRO A 28 -49.63 20.25 30.36
CA PRO A 28 -48.66 19.23 30.75
C PRO A 28 -48.88 18.04 29.81
N GLY A 29 -48.32 18.13 28.61
CA GLY A 29 -48.54 17.17 27.54
C GLY A 29 -47.87 17.55 26.21
N GLY A 30 -47.36 18.79 26.08
CA GLY A 30 -46.49 19.15 24.96
C GLY A 30 -45.13 18.46 25.08
N LYS A 31 -44.64 17.84 23.99
CA LYS A 31 -43.25 17.36 23.92
C LYS A 31 -42.31 18.49 24.37
N PRO A 32 -41.34 18.24 25.25
CA PRO A 32 -40.42 19.27 25.70
C PRO A 32 -39.78 19.94 24.48
N CYS A 33 -39.91 21.27 24.40
CA CYS A 33 -39.32 22.05 23.32
C CYS A 33 -37.80 21.85 23.38
N LYS A 34 -37.26 21.16 22.38
CA LYS A 34 -35.87 20.66 22.41
C LYS A 34 -34.84 21.78 22.23
N TYR A 35 -35.29 22.96 21.83
CA TYR A 35 -34.48 24.15 21.53
C TYR A 35 -35.23 25.37 22.07
N PHE A 36 -34.51 26.29 22.71
CA PHE A 36 -35.09 27.49 23.34
C PHE A 36 -35.14 28.69 22.38
N THR A 37 -34.37 28.65 21.28
CA THR A 37 -34.36 29.68 20.24
C THR A 37 -34.44 29.08 18.83
N GLU A 38 -34.93 29.86 17.85
CA GLU A 38 -34.98 29.44 16.44
C GLU A 38 -33.57 29.14 15.89
N GLU A 39 -32.55 29.84 16.37
CA GLU A 39 -31.16 29.63 15.96
C GLU A 39 -30.62 28.29 16.50
N GLU A 40 -30.94 27.92 17.75
CA GLU A 40 -30.62 26.59 18.29
C GLU A 40 -31.32 25.47 17.52
N GLU A 41 -32.58 25.66 17.13
CA GLU A 41 -33.33 24.70 16.32
C GLU A 41 -32.70 24.55 14.92
N ARG A 42 -32.26 25.66 14.32
CA ARG A 42 -31.55 25.67 13.04
C ARG A 42 -30.21 24.93 13.13
N GLN A 43 -29.41 25.19 14.16
CA GLN A 43 -28.14 24.50 14.39
C GLN A 43 -28.34 23.00 14.67
N GLY A 44 -29.34 22.64 15.49
CA GLY A 44 -29.71 21.26 15.75
C GLY A 44 -30.13 20.50 14.48
N ARG A 45 -30.93 21.14 13.62
CA ARG A 45 -31.31 20.58 12.30
C ARG A 45 -30.09 20.39 11.39
N LEU A 46 -29.15 21.35 11.36
CA LEU A 46 -27.92 21.24 10.57
C LEU A 46 -27.02 20.11 11.07
N GLN A 47 -26.85 19.97 12.39
CA GLN A 47 -26.08 18.87 12.99
C GLN A 47 -26.72 17.50 12.72
N ALA A 48 -28.04 17.36 12.91
CA ALA A 48 -28.75 16.13 12.60
C ALA A 48 -28.62 15.75 11.11
N LYS A 49 -28.73 16.74 10.22
CA LYS A 49 -28.53 16.55 8.77
C LYS A 49 -27.10 16.15 8.42
N LYS A 50 -26.09 16.69 9.13
CA LYS A 50 -24.68 16.30 8.99
C LYS A 50 -24.45 14.85 9.42
N VAL A 51 -24.94 14.46 10.61
CA VAL A 51 -24.84 13.08 11.12
C VAL A 51 -25.53 12.08 10.19
N TYR A 52 -26.70 12.45 9.65
CA TYR A 52 -27.39 11.62 8.67
C TYR A 52 -26.59 11.43 7.38
N ARG A 53 -25.98 12.50 6.85
CA ARG A 53 -25.09 12.43 5.68
C ARG A 53 -23.86 11.56 5.93
N GLU A 54 -23.21 11.70 7.09
CA GLU A 54 -22.06 10.88 7.47
C GLU A 54 -22.43 9.40 7.56
N ARG A 55 -23.54 9.07 8.22
CA ARG A 55 -24.04 7.68 8.30
C ARG A 55 -24.30 7.09 6.90
N ASN A 56 -24.89 7.86 6.00
CA ASN A 56 -25.19 7.41 4.64
C ASN A 56 -23.91 7.20 3.81
N ILE A 57 -22.91 8.08 3.96
CA ILE A 57 -21.59 7.93 3.33
C ILE A 57 -20.88 6.67 3.83
N ASP A 58 -20.89 6.43 5.14
CA ASP A 58 -20.28 5.23 5.73
C ASP A 58 -21.00 3.95 5.33
N GLU A 59 -22.32 3.99 5.19
CA GLU A 59 -23.11 2.86 4.71
C GLU A 59 -22.82 2.54 3.23
N GLU A 60 -22.74 3.56 2.36
CA GLU A 60 -22.33 3.37 0.96
C GLU A 60 -20.87 2.91 0.83
N ARG A 61 -19.96 3.41 1.67
CA ARG A 61 -18.59 2.91 1.75
C ARG A 61 -18.56 1.44 2.18
N ARG A 62 -19.39 1.04 3.15
CA ARG A 62 -19.49 -0.37 3.59
C ARG A 62 -20.03 -1.26 2.48
N LYS A 63 -21.09 -0.84 1.77
CA LYS A 63 -21.60 -1.57 0.59
C LYS A 63 -20.56 -1.67 -0.53
N SER A 64 -19.82 -0.58 -0.78
CA SER A 64 -18.72 -0.57 -1.74
C SER A 64 -17.63 -1.58 -1.38
N ARG A 65 -17.18 -1.59 -0.11
CA ARG A 65 -16.21 -2.58 0.39
C ARG A 65 -16.69 -4.02 0.22
N ILE A 66 -17.96 -4.29 0.55
CA ILE A 66 -18.55 -5.63 0.37
C ILE A 66 -18.51 -6.03 -1.11
N ARG A 67 -18.90 -5.14 -2.03
CA ARG A 67 -18.82 -5.39 -3.48
C ARG A 67 -17.39 -5.68 -3.93
N THR A 68 -16.43 -4.86 -3.51
CA THR A 68 -15.01 -5.03 -3.85
C THR A 68 -14.47 -6.35 -3.31
N LYS A 69 -14.79 -6.71 -2.06
CA LYS A 69 -14.41 -7.99 -1.44
C LYS A 69 -14.99 -9.19 -2.20
N HIS A 70 -16.24 -9.12 -2.63
CA HIS A 70 -16.82 -10.19 -3.45
C HIS A 70 -16.15 -10.28 -4.82
N ALA A 71 -15.82 -9.15 -5.45
CA ALA A 71 -15.12 -9.12 -6.72
C ALA A 71 -13.70 -9.71 -6.62
N THR A 72 -12.94 -9.37 -5.57
CA THR A 72 -11.60 -9.93 -5.33
C THR A 72 -11.66 -11.44 -5.07
N ILE A 73 -12.57 -11.91 -4.20
CA ILE A 73 -12.76 -13.36 -3.97
C ILE A 73 -13.12 -14.09 -5.27
N LYS A 74 -13.98 -13.49 -6.11
CA LYS A 74 -14.36 -14.07 -7.41
C LYS A 74 -13.16 -14.14 -8.37
N ALA A 75 -12.36 -13.07 -8.45
CA ALA A 75 -11.16 -13.02 -9.26
C ALA A 75 -10.11 -14.03 -8.79
N GLU A 76 -9.91 -14.17 -7.48
CA GLU A 76 -8.99 -15.14 -6.90
C GLU A 76 -9.41 -16.58 -7.20
N ARG A 77 -10.71 -16.91 -7.04
CA ARG A 77 -11.24 -18.22 -7.42
C ARG A 77 -11.04 -18.52 -8.90
N ALA A 78 -11.16 -17.51 -9.77
CA ALA A 78 -10.89 -17.66 -11.20
C ALA A 78 -9.39 -17.89 -11.46
N ALA A 79 -8.51 -17.10 -10.86
CA ALA A 79 -7.06 -17.25 -10.97
C ALA A 79 -6.58 -18.64 -10.49
N ARG A 80 -7.05 -19.10 -9.32
CA ARG A 80 -6.75 -20.44 -8.80
C ARG A 80 -7.21 -21.56 -9.76
N LYS A 81 -8.37 -21.40 -10.40
CA LYS A 81 -8.85 -22.37 -11.41
C LYS A 81 -7.96 -22.39 -12.66
N VAL A 82 -7.48 -21.23 -13.12
CA VAL A 82 -6.56 -21.13 -14.26
C VAL A 82 -5.20 -21.73 -13.92
N ALA A 83 -4.62 -21.37 -12.77
CA ALA A 83 -3.36 -21.93 -12.30
C ALA A 83 -3.41 -23.46 -12.16
N LYS A 84 -4.49 -24.00 -11.58
CA LYS A 84 -4.68 -25.47 -11.47
C LYS A 84 -4.80 -26.16 -12.84
N LYS A 85 -5.37 -25.48 -13.85
CA LYS A 85 -5.41 -26.00 -15.23
C LYS A 85 -4.03 -25.96 -15.89
N ALA A 86 -3.25 -24.90 -15.67
CA ALA A 86 -1.88 -24.77 -16.17
C ALA A 86 -0.96 -25.84 -15.56
N ALA A 87 -0.95 -25.98 -14.23
CA ALA A 87 -0.18 -27.01 -13.53
C ALA A 87 -0.49 -28.43 -14.02
N ARG A 88 -1.78 -28.75 -14.25
CA ARG A 88 -2.19 -30.05 -14.84
C ARG A 88 -1.69 -30.23 -16.28
N LYS A 89 -1.60 -29.18 -17.08
CA LYS A 89 -1.05 -29.25 -18.44
C LYS A 89 0.47 -29.46 -18.41
N ASP A 90 1.17 -28.77 -17.52
CA ASP A 90 2.62 -28.91 -17.36
C ASP A 90 2.99 -30.29 -16.81
N GLU A 91 2.23 -30.83 -15.85
CA GLU A 91 2.45 -32.18 -15.35
C GLU A 91 2.21 -33.23 -16.44
N LYS A 92 1.19 -33.05 -17.29
CA LYS A 92 0.99 -33.91 -18.47
C LYS A 92 2.16 -33.83 -19.46
N ARG A 93 2.66 -32.62 -19.73
CA ARG A 93 3.84 -32.42 -20.58
C ARG A 93 5.09 -33.06 -20.00
N ARG A 94 5.35 -32.90 -18.69
CA ARG A 94 6.46 -33.56 -17.99
C ARG A 94 6.37 -35.08 -18.08
N LYS A 95 5.20 -35.67 -17.80
CA LYS A 95 4.99 -37.13 -17.93
C LYS A 95 5.25 -37.65 -19.35
N MET A 96 4.80 -36.91 -20.37
CA MET A 96 5.06 -37.25 -21.77
C MET A 96 6.55 -37.16 -22.12
N ILE A 97 7.23 -36.09 -21.70
CA ILE A 97 8.69 -35.93 -21.90
C ILE A 97 9.45 -37.05 -21.18
N THR A 98 9.07 -37.40 -19.95
CA THR A 98 9.71 -38.50 -19.20
C THR A 98 9.48 -39.85 -19.89
N GLN A 99 8.29 -40.12 -20.43
CA GLN A 99 8.03 -41.33 -21.21
C GLN A 99 8.86 -41.35 -22.51
N MET A 100 8.94 -40.25 -23.24
CA MET A 100 9.79 -40.15 -24.45
C MET A 100 11.28 -40.30 -24.13
N ALA A 101 11.74 -39.73 -23.01
CA ALA A 101 13.12 -39.88 -22.55
C ALA A 101 13.42 -41.32 -22.09
N GLN A 102 12.49 -42.02 -21.44
CA GLN A 102 12.64 -43.43 -21.11
C GLN A 102 12.71 -44.32 -22.35
N ILE A 103 11.91 -44.03 -23.38
CA ILE A 103 11.98 -44.72 -24.67
C ILE A 103 13.32 -44.45 -25.37
N ALA A 104 13.81 -43.21 -25.34
CA ALA A 104 15.10 -42.82 -25.94
C ALA A 104 16.31 -43.42 -25.20
N CYS A 105 16.32 -43.40 -23.86
CA CYS A 105 17.40 -43.94 -23.02
C CYS A 105 17.43 -45.48 -22.97
N SER A 106 16.40 -46.17 -23.46
CA SER A 106 16.45 -47.62 -23.66
C SER A 106 17.34 -48.03 -24.85
N SER A 107 17.84 -47.07 -25.65
CA SER A 107 18.61 -47.34 -26.87
C SER A 107 20.07 -46.86 -26.88
N VAL A 108 20.56 -46.16 -25.85
CA VAL A 108 21.95 -45.66 -25.84
C VAL A 108 22.55 -45.72 -24.43
N GLY A 109 23.70 -46.39 -24.34
CA GLY A 109 24.47 -46.62 -23.11
C GLY A 109 25.03 -45.35 -22.45
N PRO A 110 25.68 -45.49 -21.28
CA PRO A 110 25.91 -44.39 -20.36
C PRO A 110 27.11 -43.54 -20.80
N SER A 111 26.89 -42.25 -21.05
CA SER A 111 27.96 -41.26 -21.03
C SER A 111 27.60 -40.13 -20.08
N ASN A 112 28.46 -39.95 -19.08
CA ASN A 112 28.56 -38.78 -18.23
C ASN A 112 28.51 -37.50 -19.07
N GLU A 113 27.70 -36.53 -18.66
CA GLU A 113 28.13 -35.13 -18.64
C GLU A 113 27.23 -34.31 -17.71
N GLN A 114 27.91 -33.60 -16.81
CA GLN A 114 27.36 -32.60 -15.91
C GLN A 114 26.71 -31.48 -16.73
N SER A 115 25.40 -31.36 -16.65
CA SER A 115 24.70 -30.15 -17.07
C SER A 115 23.95 -29.60 -15.86
N GLY A 116 24.48 -28.50 -15.31
CA GLY A 116 23.86 -27.77 -14.22
C GLY A 116 22.48 -27.29 -14.64
N SER A 117 21.44 -27.94 -14.11
CA SER A 117 20.07 -27.50 -14.31
C SER A 117 19.90 -26.11 -13.71
N ILE A 118 19.59 -25.13 -14.55
CA ILE A 118 19.07 -23.83 -14.11
C ILE A 118 17.78 -24.13 -13.33
N LYS A 119 17.84 -24.02 -12.00
CA LYS A 119 16.67 -24.10 -11.16
C LYS A 119 15.83 -22.86 -11.46
N ILE A 120 14.76 -23.05 -12.22
CA ILE A 120 13.63 -22.13 -12.24
C ILE A 120 13.21 -22.01 -10.78
N ILE A 121 13.47 -20.85 -10.17
CA ILE A 121 13.02 -20.55 -8.82
C ILE A 121 11.50 -20.46 -8.92
N GLU A 122 10.81 -21.57 -8.64
CA GLU A 122 9.38 -21.55 -8.44
C GLU A 122 9.10 -20.55 -7.32
N PRO A 123 8.21 -19.56 -7.53
CA PRO A 123 7.91 -18.59 -6.50
C PRO A 123 7.41 -19.36 -5.26
N PRO A 124 7.99 -19.12 -4.08
CA PRO A 124 7.67 -19.91 -2.90
C PRO A 124 6.16 -19.91 -2.65
N GLU A 125 5.58 -21.09 -2.45
CA GLU A 125 4.19 -21.23 -2.02
C GLU A 125 4.05 -20.62 -0.63
N PHE A 126 3.71 -19.33 -0.58
CA PHE A 126 3.53 -18.60 0.67
C PHE A 126 2.32 -19.16 1.43
N ASN A 127 2.58 -19.70 2.61
CA ASN A 127 1.55 -20.01 3.60
C ASN A 127 1.29 -18.72 4.40
N PHE A 128 0.25 -17.97 4.01
CA PHE A 128 -0.07 -16.58 4.40
C PHE A 128 -0.49 -16.34 5.87
N LYS A 129 0.08 -17.07 6.83
CA LYS A 129 0.06 -16.72 8.26
C LYS A 129 1.24 -15.81 8.67
N SER A 130 1.97 -15.28 7.68
CA SER A 130 3.29 -14.68 7.81
C SER A 130 3.27 -13.33 8.54
N ASN A 131 4.32 -13.07 9.31
CA ASN A 131 4.63 -11.73 9.83
C ASN A 131 5.18 -10.89 8.66
N LEU A 132 4.30 -10.14 7.97
CA LEU A 132 4.66 -9.31 6.80
C LEU A 132 5.81 -8.36 7.10
N ASP A 133 5.87 -7.84 8.34
CA ASP A 133 6.92 -6.95 8.82
C ASP A 133 8.28 -7.67 8.88
N GLN A 134 8.29 -8.94 9.29
CA GLN A 134 9.52 -9.75 9.29
C GLN A 134 10.01 -9.99 7.87
N ILE A 135 9.13 -10.42 6.96
CA ILE A 135 9.51 -10.68 5.57
C ILE A 135 10.08 -9.42 4.93
N MET A 136 9.42 -8.28 5.11
CA MET A 136 9.90 -7.03 4.55
C MET A 136 11.21 -6.59 5.20
N GLY A 137 11.37 -6.77 6.51
CA GLY A 137 12.62 -6.52 7.21
C GLY A 137 13.78 -7.37 6.68
N ASP A 138 13.54 -8.64 6.38
CA ASP A 138 14.54 -9.55 5.79
C ASP A 138 14.93 -9.11 4.37
N LEU A 139 13.95 -8.70 3.55
CA LEU A 139 14.20 -8.16 2.20
C LEU A 139 15.02 -6.86 2.25
N LEU A 140 14.67 -5.95 3.15
CA LEU A 140 15.43 -4.71 3.33
C LEU A 140 16.84 -5.01 3.85
N TYR A 141 17.00 -6.00 4.73
CA TYR A 141 18.31 -6.38 5.24
C TYR A 141 19.17 -6.95 4.11
N GLN A 142 18.61 -7.78 3.25
CA GLN A 142 19.32 -8.32 2.10
C GLN A 142 19.80 -7.23 1.12
N MET A 143 19.05 -6.14 0.98
CA MET A 143 19.35 -5.09 0.00
C MET A 143 20.18 -3.92 0.56
N PHE A 144 19.95 -3.55 1.83
CA PHE A 144 20.51 -2.36 2.47
C PHE A 144 21.29 -2.66 3.75
N ASN A 145 21.40 -3.92 4.18
CA ASN A 145 21.92 -4.34 5.49
C ASN A 145 21.19 -3.67 6.68
N LYS A 146 19.93 -3.30 6.49
CA LYS A 146 19.04 -2.76 7.54
C LYS A 146 17.64 -3.35 7.45
N THR A 147 17.00 -3.55 8.59
CA THR A 147 15.64 -4.09 8.67
C THR A 147 14.54 -3.04 8.49
N THR A 148 14.92 -1.76 8.41
CA THR A 148 14.01 -0.62 8.27
C THR A 148 14.32 0.17 7.00
N ILE A 149 13.31 0.88 6.49
CA ILE A 149 13.49 1.81 5.38
C ILE A 149 14.48 2.88 5.80
N LEU A 150 15.44 3.17 4.93
CA LEU A 150 16.43 4.24 5.14
C LEU A 150 15.73 5.60 5.20
N SER A 151 16.21 6.49 6.06
CA SER A 151 15.80 7.90 5.99
C SER A 151 16.26 8.54 4.67
N ALA A 152 15.76 9.72 4.32
CA ALA A 152 16.20 10.42 3.11
C ALA A 152 17.73 10.66 3.09
N GLU A 153 18.30 11.08 4.23
CA GLU A 153 19.75 11.29 4.38
C GLU A 153 20.55 9.99 4.29
N GLU A 154 20.05 8.91 4.93
CA GLU A 154 20.69 7.60 4.87
C GLU A 154 20.63 7.01 3.46
N THR A 155 19.53 7.24 2.75
CA THR A 155 19.33 6.82 1.36
C THR A 155 20.32 7.52 0.44
N LYS A 156 20.44 8.85 0.56
CA LYS A 156 21.42 9.64 -0.20
C LYS A 156 22.84 9.16 0.06
N THR A 157 23.19 8.94 1.32
CA THR A 157 24.50 8.44 1.74
C THR A 157 24.78 7.06 1.15
N PHE A 158 23.80 6.15 1.21
CA PHE A 158 23.90 4.81 0.66
C PHE A 158 24.18 4.82 -0.85
N TYR A 159 23.40 5.56 -1.63
CA TYR A 159 23.60 5.62 -3.08
C TYR A 159 24.90 6.30 -3.47
N GLN A 160 25.33 7.32 -2.73
CA GLN A 160 26.62 7.96 -2.94
C GLN A 160 27.79 7.00 -2.65
N GLN A 161 27.73 6.24 -1.55
CA GLN A 161 28.72 5.21 -1.25
C GLN A 161 28.73 4.10 -2.30
N ARG A 162 27.56 3.67 -2.76
CA ARG A 162 27.42 2.70 -3.85
C ARG A 162 28.08 3.20 -5.13
N TYR A 163 27.80 4.44 -5.53
CA TYR A 163 28.39 5.09 -6.71
C TYR A 163 29.92 5.09 -6.63
N LEU A 164 30.48 5.58 -5.52
CA LEU A 164 31.92 5.62 -5.30
C LEU A 164 32.55 4.22 -5.32
N LYS A 165 31.88 3.23 -4.72
CA LYS A 165 32.32 1.83 -4.76
C LYS A 165 32.43 1.31 -6.19
N TRP A 166 31.43 1.54 -7.04
CA TRP A 166 31.47 1.04 -8.42
C TRP A 166 32.53 1.73 -9.28
N ILE A 167 32.80 3.02 -9.05
CA ILE A 167 33.93 3.70 -9.69
C ILE A 167 35.24 3.05 -9.27
N ALA A 168 35.47 2.90 -7.97
CA ALA A 168 36.71 2.34 -7.45
C ALA A 168 36.93 0.91 -7.96
N ASP A 169 35.90 0.06 -7.86
CA ASP A 169 35.94 -1.32 -8.35
C ASP A 169 36.22 -1.37 -9.86
N TYR A 170 35.64 -0.44 -10.65
CA TYR A 170 35.88 -0.37 -12.10
C TYR A 170 37.34 -0.03 -12.42
N MET A 171 37.90 0.96 -11.72
CA MET A 171 39.28 1.41 -11.95
C MET A 171 40.31 0.36 -11.53
N GLU A 172 40.01 -0.42 -10.47
CA GLU A 172 40.91 -1.46 -9.97
C GLU A 172 40.83 -2.77 -10.78
N LYS A 173 39.61 -3.25 -11.05
CA LYS A 173 39.36 -4.62 -11.55
C LYS A 173 38.92 -4.67 -13.02
N GLY A 174 38.54 -3.52 -13.59
CA GLY A 174 37.99 -3.41 -14.93
C GLY A 174 36.54 -3.92 -15.06
N LEU A 175 35.91 -3.58 -16.18
CA LEU A 175 34.49 -3.82 -16.42
C LEU A 175 34.07 -5.29 -16.30
N GLY A 176 34.89 -6.23 -16.77
CA GLY A 176 34.52 -7.65 -16.81
C GLY A 176 34.18 -8.24 -15.44
N ILE A 177 34.97 -7.89 -14.41
CA ILE A 177 34.78 -8.35 -13.04
C ILE A 177 33.62 -7.59 -12.40
N VAL A 178 33.63 -6.25 -12.46
CA VAL A 178 32.58 -5.41 -11.86
C VAL A 178 31.21 -5.75 -12.41
N ARG A 179 31.08 -5.96 -13.72
CA ARG A 179 29.84 -6.41 -14.36
C ARG A 179 29.29 -7.67 -13.69
N THR A 180 30.16 -8.64 -13.44
CA THR A 180 29.74 -9.92 -12.84
C THR A 180 29.24 -9.70 -11.41
N GLU A 181 29.87 -8.82 -10.64
CA GLU A 181 29.41 -8.44 -9.31
C GLU A 181 28.07 -7.69 -9.35
N VAL A 182 27.96 -6.64 -10.16
CA VAL A 182 26.73 -5.83 -10.25
C VAL A 182 25.55 -6.69 -10.74
N ARG A 183 25.77 -7.64 -11.67
CA ARG A 183 24.73 -8.59 -12.09
C ARG A 183 24.25 -9.50 -10.96
N LYS A 184 25.11 -9.91 -10.01
CA LYS A 184 24.68 -10.65 -8.82
C LYS A 184 23.76 -9.80 -7.94
N TYR A 185 24.11 -8.52 -7.74
CA TYR A 185 23.24 -7.59 -7.01
C TYR A 185 21.93 -7.32 -7.73
N LEU A 186 21.93 -7.23 -9.07
CA LEU A 186 20.72 -7.09 -9.88
C LEU A 186 19.80 -8.30 -9.73
N GLN A 187 20.32 -9.52 -9.87
CA GLN A 187 19.55 -10.76 -9.69
C GLN A 187 18.95 -10.88 -8.28
N ALA A 188 19.73 -10.51 -7.25
CA ALA A 188 19.22 -10.45 -5.89
C ALA A 188 18.11 -9.41 -5.75
N GLY A 189 18.29 -8.22 -6.34
CA GLY A 189 17.31 -7.15 -6.37
C GLY A 189 16.01 -7.52 -7.06
N GLU A 190 16.07 -8.18 -8.23
CA GLU A 190 14.90 -8.70 -8.96
C GLU A 190 14.12 -9.72 -8.13
N ALA A 191 14.82 -10.69 -7.51
CA ALA A 191 14.19 -11.70 -6.65
C ALA A 191 13.53 -11.06 -5.41
N CYS A 192 14.21 -10.10 -4.79
CA CYS A 192 13.66 -9.30 -3.70
C CYS A 192 12.45 -8.48 -4.14
N GLY A 193 12.51 -7.85 -5.33
CA GLY A 193 11.45 -7.02 -5.90
C GLY A 193 10.17 -7.81 -6.16
N VAL A 194 10.28 -9.01 -6.74
CA VAL A 194 9.14 -9.93 -6.91
C VAL A 194 8.50 -10.26 -5.57
N THR A 195 9.31 -10.58 -4.56
CA THR A 195 8.81 -10.90 -3.21
C THR A 195 8.17 -9.68 -2.55
N ALA A 196 8.77 -8.51 -2.68
CA ALA A 196 8.26 -7.25 -2.16
C ALA A 196 6.90 -6.88 -2.78
N ASP A 197 6.72 -7.09 -4.09
CA ASP A 197 5.46 -6.85 -4.77
C ASP A 197 4.35 -7.80 -4.32
N LEU A 198 4.68 -9.06 -4.03
CA LEU A 198 3.75 -10.01 -3.44
C LEU A 198 3.31 -9.58 -2.04
N VAL A 199 4.28 -9.20 -1.18
CA VAL A 199 4.01 -8.71 0.18
C VAL A 199 3.17 -7.43 0.15
N LYS A 200 3.50 -6.48 -0.73
CA LYS A 200 2.74 -5.23 -0.96
C LYS A 200 1.30 -5.53 -1.35
N LYS A 201 1.09 -6.47 -2.27
CA LYS A 201 -0.25 -6.87 -2.73
C LYS A 201 -1.06 -7.52 -1.61
N GLU A 202 -0.42 -8.32 -0.76
CA GLU A 202 -1.10 -8.94 0.38
C GLU A 202 -1.45 -7.91 1.47
N ALA A 203 -0.53 -6.99 1.77
CA ALA A 203 -0.78 -5.89 2.70
C ALA A 203 -1.97 -5.02 2.22
N PHE A 204 -2.03 -4.74 0.91
CA PHE A 204 -3.17 -4.07 0.31
C PHE A 204 -4.45 -4.89 0.47
N HIS A 205 -4.39 -6.19 0.19
CA HIS A 205 -5.54 -7.09 0.33
C HIS A 205 -6.10 -7.07 1.76
N CYS A 206 -5.24 -7.05 2.79
CA CYS A 206 -5.64 -6.94 4.19
C CYS A 206 -6.49 -5.70 4.50
N THR A 207 -6.33 -4.60 3.75
CA THR A 207 -7.14 -3.37 3.96
C THR A 207 -8.62 -3.59 3.64
N TYR A 208 -8.97 -4.54 2.77
CA TYR A 208 -10.37 -4.78 2.39
C TYR A 208 -11.19 -5.52 3.46
N PHE A 209 -10.53 -6.17 4.42
CA PHE A 209 -11.20 -7.05 5.40
C PHE A 209 -11.21 -6.47 6.82
N LYS A 210 -10.58 -5.32 7.04
CA LYS A 210 -10.50 -4.66 8.35
C LYS A 210 -11.35 -3.40 8.39
N ASP A 211 -11.85 -3.05 9.57
CA ASP A 211 -12.65 -1.86 9.82
C ASP A 211 -12.12 -1.06 11.04
N GLY A 212 -12.50 0.21 11.15
CA GLY A 212 -12.15 1.08 12.28
C GLY A 212 -10.64 1.24 12.51
N LYS A 213 -10.19 1.14 13.76
CA LYS A 213 -8.76 1.26 14.14
C LYS A 213 -7.87 0.23 13.45
N ASN A 214 -8.40 -0.96 13.17
CA ASN A 214 -7.67 -2.04 12.49
C ASN A 214 -7.45 -1.75 11.00
N LEU A 215 -8.36 -0.98 10.38
CA LEU A 215 -8.19 -0.50 9.01
C LEU A 215 -7.09 0.56 8.93
N ALA A 216 -7.07 1.51 9.86
CA ALA A 216 -6.01 2.53 9.92
C ALA A 216 -4.63 1.89 10.07
N LYS A 217 -4.51 0.85 10.91
CA LYS A 217 -3.26 0.06 11.00
C LYS A 217 -2.91 -0.60 9.66
N ALA A 218 -3.84 -1.32 9.03
CA ALA A 218 -3.56 -1.99 7.75
C ALA A 218 -3.20 -1.02 6.61
N HIS A 219 -3.76 0.19 6.58
CA HIS A 219 -3.32 1.21 5.63
C HIS A 219 -1.89 1.67 5.89
N ARG A 220 -1.50 1.90 7.15
CA ARG A 220 -0.12 2.24 7.50
C ARG A 220 0.84 1.11 7.13
N ASP A 221 0.48 -0.12 7.46
CA ASP A 221 1.27 -1.30 7.11
C ASP A 221 1.44 -1.37 5.57
N TYR A 222 0.36 -1.19 4.79
CA TYR A 222 0.41 -1.17 3.33
C TYR A 222 1.31 -0.05 2.76
N GLU A 223 1.17 1.18 3.22
CA GLU A 223 2.03 2.28 2.73
C GLU A 223 3.51 2.04 3.08
N GLY A 224 3.79 1.47 4.25
CA GLY A 224 5.15 1.03 4.61
C GLY A 224 5.70 -0.02 3.65
N MET A 225 4.92 -1.06 3.34
CA MET A 225 5.31 -2.10 2.39
C MET A 225 5.51 -1.55 0.97
N LYS A 226 4.66 -0.62 0.55
CA LYS A 226 4.76 0.06 -0.75
C LYS A 226 6.03 0.91 -0.84
N ALA A 227 6.36 1.66 0.19
CA ALA A 227 7.60 2.43 0.25
C ALA A 227 8.83 1.51 0.20
N ALA A 228 8.86 0.44 1.00
CA ALA A 228 9.95 -0.54 1.00
C ALA A 228 10.14 -1.20 -0.37
N ALA A 229 9.05 -1.65 -1.01
CA ALA A 229 9.10 -2.22 -2.36
C ALA A 229 9.65 -1.22 -3.38
N SER A 230 9.27 0.05 -3.28
CA SER A 230 9.77 1.11 -4.17
C SER A 230 11.28 1.31 -4.00
N CYS A 231 11.79 1.27 -2.77
CA CYS A 231 13.22 1.35 -2.49
C CYS A 231 14.00 0.16 -3.06
N ILE A 232 13.47 -1.06 -2.96
CA ILE A 232 14.09 -2.28 -3.51
C ILE A 232 14.19 -2.20 -5.04
N HIS A 233 13.11 -1.75 -5.70
CA HIS A 233 13.10 -1.53 -7.14
C HIS A 233 14.09 -0.43 -7.55
N LEU A 234 14.22 0.65 -6.78
CA LEU A 234 15.17 1.72 -7.08
C LEU A 234 16.63 1.25 -7.08
N ILE A 235 17.05 0.40 -6.12
CA ILE A 235 18.41 -0.15 -6.16
C ILE A 235 18.61 -0.98 -7.43
N SER A 236 17.64 -1.82 -7.76
CA SER A 236 17.71 -2.71 -8.92
C SER A 236 17.87 -1.89 -10.20
N ASN A 237 17.06 -0.84 -10.37
CA ASN A 237 17.16 0.10 -11.48
C ASN A 237 18.51 0.82 -11.50
N ALA A 238 19.05 1.25 -10.36
CA ALA A 238 20.37 1.89 -10.30
C ALA A 238 21.52 0.94 -10.67
N ASN A 239 21.39 -0.36 -10.37
CA ASN A 239 22.33 -1.41 -10.80
C ASN A 239 22.23 -1.67 -12.30
N GLU A 240 21.02 -1.74 -12.83
CA GLU A 240 20.77 -1.89 -14.26
C GLU A 240 21.28 -0.68 -15.05
N GLU A 241 21.00 0.55 -14.60
CA GLU A 241 21.50 1.80 -15.17
C GLU A 241 23.03 1.80 -15.27
N PHE A 242 23.73 1.43 -14.19
CA PHE A 242 25.19 1.32 -14.23
C PHE A 242 25.67 0.36 -15.32
N ILE A 243 25.08 -0.84 -15.40
CA ILE A 243 25.46 -1.84 -16.39
C ILE A 243 25.20 -1.31 -17.80
N LEU A 244 24.01 -0.79 -18.07
CA LEU A 244 23.62 -0.32 -19.39
C LEU A 244 24.48 0.85 -19.87
N THR A 245 24.75 1.81 -18.99
CA THR A 245 25.54 3.00 -19.35
C THR A 245 27.01 2.63 -19.56
N VAL A 246 27.62 1.85 -18.66
CA VAL A 246 29.04 1.53 -18.76
C VAL A 246 29.34 0.48 -19.85
N GLU A 247 28.45 -0.50 -20.07
CA GLU A 247 28.59 -1.46 -21.18
C GLU A 247 28.26 -0.84 -22.54
N GLY A 248 27.22 -0.01 -22.62
CA GLY A 248 26.75 0.57 -23.88
C GLY A 248 27.55 1.77 -24.34
N LEU A 249 28.10 2.55 -23.40
CA LEU A 249 28.84 3.77 -23.67
C LEU A 249 30.23 3.71 -23.05
N SER A 250 30.40 4.27 -21.86
CA SER A 250 31.67 4.30 -21.16
C SER A 250 31.50 4.66 -19.69
N MET A 251 32.56 4.45 -18.92
CA MET A 251 32.63 4.92 -17.53
C MET A 251 32.62 6.46 -17.42
N GLN A 252 33.14 7.17 -18.43
CA GLN A 252 33.16 8.64 -18.45
C GLN A 252 31.74 9.20 -18.58
N GLU A 253 30.91 8.59 -19.44
CA GLU A 253 29.50 8.96 -19.59
C GLU A 253 28.72 8.74 -18.30
N TYR A 254 28.97 7.63 -17.59
CA TYR A 254 28.33 7.39 -16.28
C TYR A 254 28.73 8.42 -15.22
N GLN A 255 29.98 8.91 -15.24
CA GLN A 255 30.43 9.99 -14.34
C GLN A 255 29.85 11.35 -14.75
N GLN A 256 29.75 11.65 -16.05
CA GLN A 256 29.09 12.86 -16.53
C GLN A 256 27.62 12.90 -16.13
N ALA A 257 26.90 11.78 -16.30
CA ALA A 257 25.52 11.65 -15.86
C ALA A 257 25.39 11.90 -14.34
N TYR A 258 26.32 11.41 -13.53
CA TYR A 258 26.35 11.72 -12.09
C TYR A 258 26.52 13.23 -11.83
N ASP A 259 27.47 13.89 -12.50
CA ASP A 259 27.76 15.31 -12.32
C ASP A 259 26.57 16.20 -12.75
N HIS A 260 25.79 15.73 -13.72
CA HIS A 260 24.61 16.42 -14.25
C HIS A 260 23.33 16.07 -13.47
N ASN A 261 23.43 15.25 -12.42
CA ASN A 261 22.30 14.70 -11.66
C ASN A 261 21.31 13.91 -12.51
N GLU A 262 21.79 13.21 -13.53
CA GLU A 262 20.99 12.44 -14.48
C GLU A 262 20.77 10.99 -14.09
N LEU A 263 21.39 10.51 -13.00
CA LEU A 263 21.17 9.14 -12.54
C LEU A 263 19.80 8.98 -11.88
N VAL A 264 19.13 7.85 -12.15
CA VAL A 264 17.76 7.54 -11.69
C VAL A 264 17.59 7.73 -10.18
N TRP A 265 18.62 7.39 -9.40
CA TRP A 265 18.59 7.50 -7.95
C TRP A 265 18.81 8.94 -7.42
N GLN A 266 19.30 9.87 -8.25
CA GLN A 266 19.46 11.29 -7.91
C GLN A 266 18.16 12.10 -8.09
N PHE A 267 17.28 11.68 -9.01
CA PHE A 267 15.99 12.33 -9.25
C PHE A 267 14.88 11.91 -8.28
N CYS A 268 15.02 10.75 -7.65
CA CYS A 268 14.07 10.29 -6.66
C CYS A 268 14.21 11.17 -5.41
N GLY A 269 13.51 12.31 -5.39
CA GLY A 269 13.36 13.15 -4.22
C GLY A 269 12.71 12.33 -3.10
N PHE A 270 13.54 11.89 -2.16
CA PHE A 270 13.12 11.30 -0.89
C PHE A 270 12.83 12.40 0.12
#